data_AF-A0A646HRP0-F1
#
_entry.id   AF-A0A646HRP0-F1
#
_cell.length_a   1.000
_cell.length_b   1.000
_cell.length_c   1.000
_cell.angle_alpha   90.00
_cell.angle_beta   90.00
_cell.angle_gamma   90.00
#
_symmetry.space_group_name_H-M   'P 1'
#
loop_
_entity.id
_entity.type
_entity.pdbx_description
1 polymer ?
#
loop_
_entity_poly.entity_id
_entity_poly.type
_entity_poly.pdbx_seq_one_letter_code
_entity_poly.pdbx_strand_id
1 'polypeptide(L)' 'MAEMIFKTDCQKEREARDRAIYDDYNSLMAVKGQSKMMVIQHLMGKYNVHSMGTIYVILKRVEESLKTEEV' A
#
# COMPACT_ATOMS: atom_id res chain seq x y z
N MET A 1 -2.42 -6.49 25.59
CA MET A 1 -3.81 -6.79 25.18
C MET A 1 -3.98 -6.17 23.80
N ALA A 2 -4.09 -6.96 22.73
CA ALA A 2 -4.36 -6.40 21.41
C ALA A 2 -5.77 -5.81 21.42
N GLU A 3 -5.87 -4.49 21.39
CA GLU A 3 -7.15 -3.78 21.33
C GLU A 3 -7.77 -4.08 19.98
N MET A 4 -8.86 -4.85 19.94
CA MET A 4 -9.62 -5.09 18.71
C MET A 4 -10.31 -3.80 18.31
N ILE A 5 -9.63 -2.99 17.48
CA ILE A 5 -10.22 -1.82 16.85
C ILE A 5 -11.38 -2.30 15.98
N PHE A 6 -12.60 -1.88 16.32
CA PHE A 6 -13.76 -2.14 15.48
C PHE A 6 -13.55 -1.46 14.12
N LYS A 7 -13.60 -2.23 13.04
CA LYS A 7 -13.44 -1.73 11.67
C LYS A 7 -14.75 -1.84 10.90
N THR A 8 -15.14 -0.72 10.30
CA THR A 8 -16.25 -0.68 9.34
C THR A 8 -15.86 -1.38 8.04
N ASP A 9 -16.84 -1.77 7.23
CA ASP A 9 -16.54 -2.48 5.98
C ASP A 9 -15.76 -1.60 4.99
N CYS A 10 -16.05 -0.30 4.93
CA CYS A 10 -15.26 0.67 4.15
C CYS A 10 -13.79 0.75 4.63
N GLN A 11 -13.55 0.62 5.94
CA GLN A 11 -12.17 0.57 6.46
C GLN A 11 -11.45 -0.71 6.03
N LYS A 12 -12.12 -1.87 6.09
CA LYS A 12 -11.55 -3.14 5.63
C LYS A 12 -11.26 -3.13 4.13
N GLU A 13 -12.18 -2.61 3.32
CA GLU A 13 -11.99 -2.47 1.86
C GLU A 13 -10.80 -1.57 1.54
N ARG A 14 -10.68 -0.45 2.25
CA ARG A 14 -9.54 0.46 2.11
C ARG A 14 -8.23 -0.22 2.48
N GLU A 15 -8.18 -0.94 3.60
CA GLU A 15 -6.98 -1.65 4.05
C GLU A 15 -6.58 -2.76 3.07
N ALA A 16 -7.56 -3.50 2.54
CA ALA A 16 -7.32 -4.53 1.52
C ALA A 16 -6.73 -3.91 0.25
N ARG A 17 -7.27 -2.77 -0.22
CA ARG A 17 -6.71 -2.04 -1.36
C ARG A 17 -5.31 -1.52 -1.07
N ASP A 18 -5.13 -0.88 0.09
CA ASP A 18 -3.84 -0.31 0.49
C ASP A 18 -2.76 -1.42 0.56
N ARG A 19 -3.11 -2.60 1.09
CA ARG A 19 -2.24 -3.79 1.11
C ARG A 19 -1.92 -4.30 -0.29
N ALA A 20 -2.91 -4.42 -1.17
CA ALA A 20 -2.70 -4.85 -2.55
C ALA A 20 -1.74 -3.92 -3.32
N ILE A 21 -1.87 -2.60 -3.13
CA ILE A 21 -0.95 -1.60 -3.71
C ILE A 21 0.48 -1.81 -3.20
N TYR A 22 0.65 -2.07 -1.91
CA TYR A 22 1.95 -2.30 -1.28
C TYR A 22 2.63 -3.58 -1.78
N ASP A 23 1.87 -4.69 -1.84
CA ASP A 23 2.38 -5.98 -2.29
C ASP A 23 2.78 -5.92 -3.79
N ASP A 24 1.96 -5.29 -4.64
CA ASP A 24 2.30 -5.05 -6.04
C ASP A 24 3.55 -4.17 -6.19
N TYR A 25 3.66 -3.08 -5.41
CA TYR A 25 4.82 -2.21 -5.44
C TYR A 25 6.10 -2.99 -5.12
N ASN A 26 6.09 -3.80 -4.06
CA ASN A 26 7.25 -4.60 -3.67
C ASN A 26 7.60 -5.66 -4.73
N SER A 27 6.60 -6.32 -5.31
CA SER A 27 6.80 -7.28 -6.40
C SER A 27 7.47 -6.64 -7.61
N LEU A 28 6.97 -5.47 -8.05
CA LEU A 28 7.54 -4.74 -9.18
C LEU A 28 8.94 -4.20 -8.88
N MET A 29 9.18 -3.73 -7.65
CA MET A 29 10.47 -3.21 -7.22
C MET A 29 11.54 -4.28 -6.97
N ALA A 30 11.16 -5.55 -6.85
CA ALA A 30 12.10 -6.66 -6.72
C ALA A 30 12.95 -6.88 -8.00
N VAL A 31 12.49 -6.36 -9.16
CA VAL A 31 13.21 -6.45 -10.43
C VAL A 31 14.35 -5.42 -10.48
N LYS A 32 15.59 -5.90 -10.68
CA LYS A 32 16.78 -5.03 -10.76
C LYS A 32 16.68 -4.08 -11.96
N GLY A 33 16.91 -2.79 -11.72
CA GLY A 33 16.86 -1.74 -12.75
C GLY A 33 15.47 -1.15 -12.99
N GLN A 34 14.46 -1.59 -12.24
CA GLN A 34 13.12 -1.04 -12.35
C GLN A 34 13.07 0.44 -11.95
N SER A 35 12.42 1.27 -12.78
CA SER A 35 12.20 2.68 -12.47
C SER A 35 11.07 2.84 -11.45
N LYS A 36 11.40 3.41 -10.29
CA LYS A 36 10.41 3.77 -9.26
C LYS A 36 9.28 4.62 -9.84
N MET A 37 9.62 5.62 -10.66
CA MET A 37 8.62 6.53 -11.24
C MET A 37 7.62 5.79 -12.14
N MET A 38 8.10 4.86 -12.98
CA MET A 38 7.23 4.09 -13.87
C MET A 38 6.33 3.12 -13.09
N VAL A 39 6.86 2.50 -12.03
CA VAL A 39 6.06 1.65 -11.14
C VAL A 39 4.94 2.45 -10.48
N ILE A 40 5.24 3.64 -9.96
CA ILE A 40 4.23 4.49 -9.34
C ILE A 40 3.16 4.91 -10.36
N GLN A 41 3.54 5.31 -11.57
CA GLN A 41 2.57 5.65 -12.63
C GLN A 41 1.70 4.44 -13.02
N HIS A 42 2.29 3.25 -13.11
CA HIS A 42 1.55 2.03 -13.37
C HIS A 42 0.52 1.73 -12.26
N LEU A 43 0.92 1.82 -11.00
CA LEU A 43 0.03 1.61 -9.85
C LEU A 43 -1.08 2.66 -9.78
N MET A 44 -0.78 3.92 -10.10
CA MET A 44 -1.78 4.97 -10.22
C MET A 44 -2.86 4.62 -11.25
N GLY A 45 -2.47 4.13 -12.42
CA GLY A 45 -3.41 3.67 -13.44
C GLY A 45 -4.21 2.43 -13.00
N LYS A 46 -3.53 1.41 -12.47
CA LYS A 46 -4.15 0.14 -12.05
C LYS A 46 -5.21 0.32 -10.96
N TYR A 47 -4.93 1.17 -9.98
CA TYR A 47 -5.79 1.38 -8.81
C TYR A 47 -6.66 2.64 -8.89
N ASN A 48 -6.68 3.32 -10.03
CA ASN A 48 -7.39 4.58 -10.25
C ASN A 48 -7.04 5.64 -9.19
N VAL A 49 -5.75 5.80 -8.89
CA VAL A 49 -5.22 6.79 -7.94
C VAL A 49 -4.60 7.93 -8.74
N HIS A 50 -5.12 9.14 -8.58
CA HIS A 50 -4.74 10.29 -9.40
C HIS A 50 -3.54 11.09 -8.87
N SER A 51 -2.88 10.64 -7.81
CA SER A 51 -1.71 11.33 -7.23
C SER A 51 -0.62 10.35 -6.80
N MET A 52 0.62 10.65 -7.21
CA MET A 52 1.81 9.93 -6.75
C MET A 52 1.95 10.01 -5.23
N GLY A 53 1.63 11.16 -4.63
CA GLY A 53 1.68 11.37 -3.19
C GLY A 53 0.75 10.41 -2.43
N THR A 54 -0.42 10.11 -3.00
CA THR A 54 -1.35 9.14 -2.40
C THR A 54 -0.76 7.74 -2.38
N ILE A 55 -0.07 7.31 -3.43
CA ILE A 55 0.64 6.02 -3.44
C ILE A 55 1.68 5.99 -2.31
N TYR A 56 2.53 7.01 -2.19
CA TYR A 56 3.53 7.05 -1.12
C TYR A 56 2.92 7.01 0.28
N VAL A 57 1.83 7.73 0.51
CA VAL A 57 1.10 7.69 1.81
C VAL A 57 0.54 6.31 2.10
N ILE A 58 0.01 5.62 1.08
CA ILE A 58 -0.47 4.24 1.21
C ILE A 58 0.67 3.29 1.56
N LEU A 59 1.79 3.36 0.84
CA LEU A 59 2.96 2.52 1.10
C LEU A 59 3.46 2.69 2.54
N LYS A 60 3.59 3.94 2.99
CA LYS A 60 4.01 4.27 4.36
C LYS A 60 3.04 3.72 5.41
N ARG A 61 1.72 3.86 5.19
CA ARG A 61 0.70 3.36 6.12
C ARG A 61 0.76 1.85 6.31
N VAL A 62 0.91 1.11 5.22
CA VAL A 62 1.01 -0.36 5.28
C VAL A 62 2.30 -0.79 5.96
N GLU A 63 3.42 -0.11 5.66
CA GLU A 63 4.70 -0.37 6.32
C GLU A 63 4.64 -0.13 7.84
N GLU A 64 3.99 0.95 8.28
CA GLU A 64 3.77 1.23 9.71
C GLU A 64 2.87 0.17 10.38
N SER A 65 1.86 -0.32 9.66
CA SER A 65 0.96 -1.37 10.15
C SER A 65 1.73 -2.68 10.35
N LEU A 66 2.53 -3.08 9.36
CA LEU A 66 3.38 -4.28 9.42
C LEU A 66 4.37 -4.24 10.58
N LYS A 67 5.05 -3.11 10.79
CA LYS A 67 5.98 -2.93 11.92
C LYS A 67 5.30 -3.05 13.28
N THR A 68 4.02 -2.70 13.37
CA THR A 68 3.24 -2.82 14.61
C THR A 68 2.80 -4.27 14.86
N GLU A 69 2.64 -5.07 13.81
CA GLU A 69 2.31 -6.51 13.91
C GLU A 69 3.53 -7.38 14.25
N GLU A 70 4.75 -6.91 14.00
CA GLU A 70 6.00 -7.62 14.31
C GLU A 70 6.48 -7.46 15.79
N VAL A 71 5.80 -6.64 16.59
CA VAL A 71 6.13 -6.34 18.01
C VAL A 71 5.13 -6.98 18.96
#